data_AF-A0A831K4E3-F1
#
_entry.id   AF-A0A831K4E3-F1
#
_cell.length_a   1.000
_cell.length_b   1.000
_cell.length_c   1.000
_cell.angle_alpha   90.00
_cell.angle_beta   90.00
_cell.angle_gamma   90.00
#
_symmetry.space_group_name_H-M   'P 1'
#
loop_
_entity.id
_entity.type
_entity.pdbx_description
1 polymer ?
#
loop_
_entity_poly.entity_id
_entity_poly.type
_entity_poly.pdbx_seq_one_letter_code
_entity_poly.pdbx_strand_id
1 'polypeptide(L)'
;MTDKPAYIRWFSELTIDDIPLVGGKNASLGEMYQELTPKGVRIPNGFAITAEAYRYILDQADARDALHATMEGLDPDDVEDLARRGSRAREIIYAASLPDDLQQEILFAYHQLQEEYGDELSLAVRSSATAEDLPTASFAGQQDTFLNISGDAVLLDACRRCFASLFTDRAIHYRIDQGFDHFQVALSIGVMKMVRSDLAASGVMFSLD
;
A
#
# COMPACT_ATOMS: atom_id res chain seq x y z
N MET A 1 -20.60 -19.05 9.04
CA MET A 1 -20.57 -18.33 7.75
C MET A 1 -19.60 -17.20 7.96
N THR A 2 -18.35 -17.37 7.56
CA THR A 2 -17.41 -16.24 7.52
C THR A 2 -17.73 -15.50 6.24
N ASP A 3 -18.34 -14.32 6.37
CA ASP A 3 -18.49 -13.40 5.25
C ASP A 3 -17.11 -13.17 4.63
N LYS A 4 -17.07 -13.14 3.29
CA LYS A 4 -15.85 -12.86 2.55
C LYS A 4 -15.29 -11.52 3.02
N PRO A 5 -13.99 -11.40 3.35
CA PRO A 5 -13.42 -10.13 3.80
C PRO A 5 -13.70 -9.03 2.77
N ALA A 6 -14.22 -7.90 3.23
CA ALA A 6 -14.60 -6.81 2.34
C ALA A 6 -13.35 -6.18 1.71
N TYR A 7 -12.31 -5.98 2.51
CA TYR A 7 -11.18 -5.11 2.18
C TYR A 7 -9.84 -5.84 1.98
N ILE A 8 -9.77 -7.14 2.27
CA ILE A 8 -8.57 -7.96 2.13
C ILE A 8 -8.68 -8.91 0.93
N ARG A 9 -7.61 -9.01 0.14
CA ARG A 9 -7.47 -9.98 -0.97
C ARG A 9 -6.14 -10.72 -0.85
N TRP A 10 -6.17 -12.04 -0.90
CA TRP A 10 -4.93 -12.84 -0.85
C TRP A 10 -4.19 -12.79 -2.18
N PHE A 11 -2.87 -12.93 -2.19
CA PHE A 11 -2.11 -12.98 -3.45
C PHE A 11 -2.54 -14.15 -4.33
N SER A 12 -3.05 -15.25 -3.74
CA SER A 12 -3.66 -16.37 -4.45
C SER A 12 -4.99 -16.06 -5.15
N GLU A 13 -5.56 -14.88 -4.92
CA GLU A 13 -6.85 -14.42 -5.47
C GLU A 13 -6.69 -13.24 -6.43
N LEU A 14 -5.47 -12.71 -6.61
CA LEU A 14 -5.20 -11.48 -7.35
C LEU A 14 -4.58 -11.76 -8.70
N THR A 15 -5.12 -11.13 -9.72
CA THR A 15 -4.65 -11.16 -11.11
C THR A 15 -4.25 -9.76 -11.57
N ILE A 16 -3.68 -9.65 -12.76
CA ILE A 16 -3.37 -8.33 -13.34
C ILE A 16 -4.64 -7.48 -13.58
N ASP A 17 -5.82 -8.08 -13.71
CA ASP A 17 -7.07 -7.35 -13.89
C ASP A 17 -7.52 -6.62 -12.61
N ASP A 18 -6.94 -6.94 -11.45
CA ASP A 18 -7.27 -6.35 -10.16
C ASP A 18 -6.52 -5.03 -9.88
N ILE A 19 -5.78 -4.48 -10.85
CA ILE A 19 -5.10 -3.17 -10.75
C ILE A 19 -5.99 -2.06 -10.16
N PRO A 20 -7.25 -1.86 -10.60
CA PRO A 20 -8.09 -0.80 -10.04
C PRO A 20 -8.40 -0.98 -8.55
N LEU A 21 -8.31 -2.22 -8.05
CA LEU A 21 -8.60 -2.59 -6.67
C LEU A 21 -7.36 -2.58 -5.77
N VAL A 22 -6.21 -3.06 -6.27
CA VAL A 22 -5.01 -3.28 -5.44
C VAL A 22 -3.75 -2.56 -5.94
N GLY A 23 -3.83 -1.86 -7.07
CA GLY A 23 -2.68 -1.23 -7.73
C GLY A 23 -1.72 -2.20 -8.39
N GLY A 24 -0.86 -1.67 -9.27
CA GLY A 24 0.00 -2.44 -10.17
C GLY A 24 0.94 -3.41 -9.50
N LYS A 25 1.58 -3.01 -8.38
CA LYS A 25 2.52 -3.86 -7.65
C LYS A 25 1.85 -5.09 -7.07
N ASN A 26 0.71 -4.92 -6.40
CA ASN A 26 0.01 -6.04 -5.76
C ASN A 26 -0.67 -6.93 -6.79
N ALA A 27 -1.25 -6.37 -7.86
CA ALA A 27 -1.81 -7.13 -8.97
C ALA A 27 -0.74 -7.98 -9.67
N SER A 28 0.41 -7.38 -10.00
CA SER A 28 1.55 -8.10 -10.58
C SER A 28 2.10 -9.17 -9.64
N LEU A 29 2.17 -8.89 -8.33
CA LEU A 29 2.63 -9.86 -7.34
C LEU A 29 1.67 -11.05 -7.21
N GLY A 30 0.37 -10.81 -7.23
CA GLY A 30 -0.66 -11.84 -7.26
C GLY A 30 -0.58 -12.71 -8.51
N GLU A 31 -0.49 -12.07 -9.68
CA GLU A 31 -0.32 -12.74 -10.98
C GLU A 31 0.92 -13.67 -10.94
N MET A 32 2.07 -13.15 -10.50
CA MET A 32 3.27 -13.95 -10.35
C MET A 32 3.07 -15.09 -9.34
N TYR A 33 2.42 -14.83 -8.20
CA TYR A 33 2.17 -15.83 -7.16
C TYR A 33 1.35 -17.00 -7.71
N GLN A 34 0.27 -16.72 -8.45
CA GLN A 34 -0.58 -17.75 -9.04
C GLN A 34 0.12 -18.49 -10.19
N GLU A 35 0.77 -17.77 -11.10
CA GLU A 35 1.28 -18.34 -12.34
C GLU A 35 2.65 -19.01 -12.21
N LEU A 36 3.49 -18.56 -11.27
CA LEU A 36 4.88 -18.98 -11.18
C LEU A 36 5.17 -19.89 -9.98
N THR A 37 4.37 -19.82 -8.91
CA THR A 37 4.51 -20.75 -7.76
C THR A 37 4.36 -22.22 -8.19
N PRO A 38 3.35 -22.61 -9.00
CA PRO A 38 3.25 -23.98 -9.52
C PRO A 38 4.43 -24.40 -10.42
N LYS A 39 5.14 -23.42 -11.00
CA LYS A 39 6.33 -23.63 -11.84
C LYS A 39 7.63 -23.65 -11.01
N GLY A 40 7.53 -23.57 -9.68
CA GLY A 40 8.67 -23.68 -8.76
C GLY A 40 9.35 -22.36 -8.40
N VAL A 41 8.84 -21.22 -8.87
CA VAL A 41 9.33 -19.90 -8.44
C VAL A 41 8.82 -19.62 -7.03
N ARG A 42 9.73 -19.27 -6.11
CA ARG A 42 9.37 -19.02 -4.71
C ARG A 42 9.02 -17.56 -4.51
N ILE A 43 7.73 -17.28 -4.32
CA ILE A 43 7.22 -15.94 -4.04
C ILE A 43 6.67 -15.93 -2.61
N PRO A 44 7.08 -14.99 -1.74
CA PRO A 44 6.55 -14.93 -0.38
C PRO A 44 5.04 -14.65 -0.40
N ASN A 45 4.28 -15.43 0.36
CA ASN A 45 2.84 -15.26 0.48
C ASN A 45 2.50 -13.96 1.26
N GLY A 46 1.27 -13.50 1.08
CA GLY A 46 0.76 -12.28 1.66
C GLY A 46 -0.65 -11.94 1.17
N PHE A 47 -1.11 -10.77 1.55
CA PHE A 47 -2.40 -10.22 1.19
C PHE A 47 -2.29 -8.73 0.86
N ALA A 48 -3.26 -8.22 0.11
CA ALA A 48 -3.44 -6.81 -0.18
C ALA A 48 -4.61 -6.25 0.64
N ILE A 49 -4.39 -5.08 1.23
CA ILE A 49 -5.43 -4.19 1.72
C ILE A 49 -5.84 -3.31 0.53
N THR A 50 -7.10 -3.41 0.11
CA THR A 50 -7.59 -2.79 -1.12
C THR A 50 -7.62 -1.26 -1.07
N ALA A 51 -7.66 -0.64 -2.25
CA ALA A 51 -7.90 0.78 -2.44
C ALA A 51 -9.27 1.24 -1.91
N GLU A 52 -10.25 0.33 -1.82
CA GLU A 52 -11.55 0.59 -1.19
C GLU A 52 -11.40 0.80 0.32
N ALA A 53 -10.49 0.08 0.98
CA ALA A 53 -10.19 0.28 2.40
C ALA A 53 -9.69 1.71 2.67
N TYR A 54 -8.81 2.23 1.79
CA TYR A 54 -8.34 3.61 1.87
C TYR A 54 -9.50 4.61 1.77
N ARG A 55 -10.38 4.42 0.78
CA ARG A 55 -11.57 5.28 0.62
C ARG A 55 -12.49 5.22 1.83
N TYR A 56 -12.69 4.03 2.39
CA TYR A 56 -13.49 3.79 3.59
C TYR A 56 -12.92 4.49 4.82
N ILE A 57 -11.60 4.43 5.05
CA ILE A 57 -10.94 5.15 6.15
C ILE A 57 -11.19 6.65 6.05
N LEU A 58 -11.03 7.24 4.85
CA LEU A 58 -11.24 8.66 4.63
C LEU A 58 -12.70 9.08 4.85
N ASP A 59 -13.65 8.23 4.45
CA ASP A 59 -15.09 8.48 4.64
C ASP A 59 -15.48 8.40 6.11
N GLN A 60 -15.01 7.38 6.84
CA GLN A 60 -15.30 7.23 8.27
C GLN A 60 -14.71 8.36 9.13
N ALA A 61 -13.58 8.92 8.70
CA ALA A 61 -12.92 10.02 9.39
C ALA A 61 -13.38 11.42 8.95
N ASP A 62 -14.31 11.52 7.99
CA ASP A 62 -14.72 12.77 7.33
C ASP A 62 -13.51 13.61 6.86
N ALA A 63 -12.48 12.91 6.36
CA ALA A 63 -11.16 13.50 6.11
C ALA A 63 -11.04 14.12 4.71
N ARG A 64 -11.98 13.83 3.80
CA ARG A 64 -11.90 14.23 2.39
C ARG A 64 -11.86 15.74 2.23
N ASP A 65 -12.81 16.45 2.83
CA ASP A 65 -12.92 17.91 2.69
C ASP A 65 -11.69 18.62 3.27
N ALA A 66 -11.19 18.15 4.42
CA ALA A 66 -9.97 18.68 5.03
C ALA A 66 -8.73 18.45 4.16
N LEU A 67 -8.62 17.29 3.49
CA LEU A 67 -7.54 17.01 2.54
C LEU A 67 -7.66 17.90 1.29
N HIS A 68 -8.86 18.06 0.74
CA HIS A 68 -9.11 18.96 -0.40
C HIS A 68 -8.69 20.39 -0.08
N ALA A 69 -9.16 20.95 1.04
CA ALA A 69 -8.79 22.30 1.48
C ALA A 69 -7.27 22.45 1.71
N THR A 70 -6.60 21.39 2.20
CA THR A 70 -5.14 21.40 2.40
C THR A 70 -4.37 21.49 1.08
N MET A 71 -4.88 20.86 0.02
CA MET A 71 -4.22 20.84 -1.30
C MET A 71 -4.66 21.96 -2.23
N GLU A 72 -5.71 22.70 -1.89
CA GLU A 72 -6.25 23.78 -2.71
C GLU A 72 -5.24 24.92 -2.90
N GLY A 73 -4.96 25.26 -4.16
CA GLY A 73 -4.00 26.30 -4.53
C GLY A 73 -2.56 25.98 -4.16
N LEU A 74 -2.20 24.69 -4.05
CA LEU A 74 -0.80 24.26 -3.95
C LEU A 74 -0.01 24.77 -5.15
N ASP A 75 1.13 25.42 -4.88
CA ASP A 75 2.13 25.75 -5.89
C ASP A 75 3.23 24.66 -5.88
N PRO A 76 3.38 23.85 -6.95
CA PRO A 76 4.40 22.80 -7.01
C PRO A 76 5.83 23.34 -7.04
N ASP A 77 6.04 24.58 -7.50
CA ASP A 77 7.36 25.19 -7.61
C ASP A 77 7.81 25.84 -6.28
N ASP A 78 6.90 26.00 -5.32
CA ASP A 78 7.19 26.44 -3.96
C ASP A 78 7.43 25.23 -3.04
N VAL A 79 8.72 24.94 -2.80
CA VAL A 79 9.17 23.83 -1.95
C VAL A 79 8.68 23.96 -0.50
N GLU A 80 8.57 25.18 0.03
CA GLU A 80 8.11 25.38 1.41
C GLU A 80 6.59 25.17 1.52
N ASP A 81 5.82 25.65 0.55
CA ASP A 81 4.38 25.41 0.48
C ASP A 81 4.06 23.91 0.32
N LEU A 82 4.78 23.23 -0.59
CA LEU A 82 4.67 21.80 -0.82
C LEU A 82 4.96 20.99 0.46
N ALA A 83 6.06 21.28 1.15
CA ALA A 83 6.42 20.56 2.37
C ALA A 83 5.39 20.77 3.49
N ARG A 84 4.91 22.01 3.65
CA ARG A 84 3.90 22.37 4.66
C ARG A 84 2.56 21.66 4.40
N ARG A 85 2.05 21.71 3.17
CA ARG A 85 0.79 21.08 2.78
C ARG A 85 0.89 19.56 2.77
N GLY A 86 2.00 19.02 2.27
CA GLY A 86 2.30 17.59 2.32
C GLY A 86 2.31 17.07 3.75
N SER A 87 3.00 17.76 4.68
CA SER A 87 2.99 17.40 6.10
C SER A 87 1.57 17.42 6.67
N ARG A 88 0.80 18.47 6.39
CA ARG A 88 -0.57 18.60 6.88
C ARG A 88 -1.49 17.49 6.35
N ALA A 89 -1.38 17.14 5.07
CA ALA A 89 -2.15 16.05 4.47
C ALA A 89 -1.80 14.69 5.10
N ARG A 90 -0.51 14.44 5.35
CA ARG A 90 -0.05 13.23 6.06
C ARG A 90 -0.61 13.14 7.48
N GLU A 91 -0.63 14.26 8.21
CA GLU A 91 -1.23 14.32 9.55
C GLU A 91 -2.72 13.97 9.53
N ILE A 92 -3.47 14.50 8.56
CA ILE A 92 -4.91 14.23 8.43
C ILE A 92 -5.15 12.74 8.17
N ILE A 93 -4.42 12.14 7.21
CA ILE A 93 -4.56 10.71 6.87
C ILE A 93 -4.12 9.84 8.03
N TYR A 94 -3.01 10.19 8.70
CA TYR A 94 -2.56 9.43 9.86
C TYR A 94 -3.56 9.51 11.01
N ALA A 95 -4.18 10.68 11.24
CA ALA A 95 -5.20 10.86 12.28
C ALA A 95 -6.52 10.11 11.98
N ALA A 96 -6.82 9.84 10.71
CA ALA A 96 -7.89 8.95 10.32
C ALA A 96 -7.58 7.54 10.85
N SER A 97 -8.30 7.16 11.91
CA SER A 97 -8.10 5.87 12.55
C SER A 97 -8.62 4.76 11.63
N LEU A 98 -7.97 3.59 11.68
CA LEU A 98 -8.49 2.41 10.99
C LEU A 98 -9.82 2.01 11.66
N PRO A 99 -10.93 1.90 10.91
CA PRO A 99 -12.18 1.38 11.46
C PRO A 99 -12.00 -0.02 12.08
N ASP A 100 -12.74 -0.34 13.13
CA ASP A 100 -12.55 -1.57 13.91
C ASP A 100 -12.74 -2.85 13.08
N ASP A 101 -13.69 -2.84 12.15
CA ASP A 101 -13.94 -3.93 11.20
C ASP A 101 -12.74 -4.15 10.26
N LEU A 102 -12.17 -3.07 9.71
CA LEU A 102 -10.97 -3.15 8.89
C LEU A 102 -9.75 -3.62 9.70
N GLN A 103 -9.59 -3.16 10.94
CA GLN A 103 -8.53 -3.66 11.83
C GLN A 103 -8.67 -5.17 12.04
N GLN A 104 -9.88 -5.66 12.30
CA GLN A 104 -10.15 -7.08 12.48
C GLN A 104 -9.82 -7.90 11.23
N GLU A 105 -10.19 -7.42 10.03
CA GLU A 105 -9.83 -8.12 8.79
C GLU A 105 -8.31 -8.19 8.57
N ILE A 106 -7.58 -7.09 8.82
CA ILE A 106 -6.11 -7.05 8.69
C ILE A 106 -5.46 -8.02 9.67
N LEU A 107 -5.87 -7.99 10.95
CA LEU A 107 -5.29 -8.85 11.99
C LEU A 107 -5.63 -10.32 11.74
N PHE A 108 -6.85 -10.62 11.30
CA PHE A 108 -7.23 -11.98 10.93
C PHE A 108 -6.31 -12.52 9.83
N ALA A 109 -6.10 -11.76 8.75
CA ALA A 109 -5.21 -12.17 7.66
C ALA A 109 -3.75 -12.30 8.11
N TYR A 110 -3.28 -11.42 9.01
CA TYR A 110 -1.97 -11.57 9.63
C TYR A 110 -1.83 -12.85 10.45
N HIS A 111 -2.81 -13.16 11.29
CA HIS A 111 -2.80 -14.37 12.12
C HIS A 111 -2.84 -15.64 11.25
N GLN A 112 -3.54 -15.62 10.11
CA GLN A 112 -3.47 -16.72 9.13
C GLN A 112 -2.06 -16.90 8.54
N LEU A 113 -1.32 -15.81 8.27
CA LEU A 113 0.09 -15.93 7.88
C LEU A 113 0.96 -16.48 9.03
N GLN A 114 0.66 -16.14 10.28
CA GLN A 114 1.36 -16.70 11.44
C GLN A 114 1.08 -18.20 11.61
N GLU A 115 -0.14 -18.66 11.34
CA GLU A 115 -0.44 -20.11 11.30
C GLU A 115 0.39 -20.84 10.24
N GLU A 116 0.62 -20.20 9.07
CA GLU A 116 1.44 -20.77 8.00
C GLU A 116 2.95 -20.75 8.29
N TYR A 117 3.45 -19.67 8.89
CA TYR A 117 4.89 -19.40 8.99
C TYR A 117 5.49 -19.41 10.40
N GLY A 118 4.65 -19.51 11.43
CA GLY A 118 5.03 -19.50 12.84
C GLY A 118 5.06 -18.09 13.46
N ASP A 119 5.18 -18.06 14.79
CA ASP A 119 5.07 -16.83 15.60
C ASP A 119 6.22 -15.84 15.38
N GLU A 120 7.37 -16.30 14.90
CA GLU A 120 8.53 -15.46 14.58
C GLU A 120 8.40 -14.74 13.21
N LEU A 121 7.21 -14.82 12.58
CA LEU A 121 6.92 -14.13 11.33
C LEU A 121 7.13 -12.61 11.47
N SER A 122 7.92 -12.07 10.54
CA SER A 122 7.96 -10.64 10.27
C SER A 122 7.46 -10.35 8.85
N LEU A 123 6.94 -9.14 8.66
CA LEU A 123 6.25 -8.70 7.47
C LEU A 123 6.98 -7.54 6.79
N ALA A 124 6.78 -7.44 5.48
CA ALA A 124 6.95 -6.22 4.71
C ALA A 124 5.58 -5.61 4.43
N VAL A 125 5.43 -4.31 4.69
CA VAL A 125 4.24 -3.51 4.38
C VAL A 125 4.61 -2.52 3.30
N ARG A 126 4.01 -2.67 2.12
CA ARG A 126 4.42 -2.00 0.88
C ARG A 126 3.23 -1.32 0.23
N SER A 127 3.43 -0.10 -0.21
CA SER A 127 2.47 0.72 -0.92
C SER A 127 2.32 0.29 -2.39
N SER A 128 1.09 0.30 -2.89
CA SER A 128 0.69 -0.04 -4.26
C SER A 128 -0.44 0.89 -4.69
N ALA A 129 -0.12 1.98 -5.41
CA ALA A 129 -1.14 2.93 -5.87
C ALA A 129 -1.85 2.44 -7.14
N THR A 130 -3.13 2.80 -7.28
CA THR A 130 -3.98 2.38 -8.41
C THR A 130 -3.66 3.09 -9.73
N ALA A 131 -2.83 4.14 -9.70
CA ALA A 131 -2.44 4.93 -10.87
C ALA A 131 -1.08 4.51 -11.47
N GLU A 132 -0.46 3.45 -10.95
CA GLU A 132 0.91 3.00 -11.33
C GLU A 132 1.04 2.38 -12.72
N ASP A 133 -0.07 2.11 -13.42
CA ASP A 133 -0.06 1.35 -14.68
C ASP A 133 -0.41 2.16 -15.92
N LEU A 134 -0.39 3.50 -15.84
CA LEU A 134 -0.26 4.27 -17.08
C LEU A 134 1.11 3.96 -17.69
N PRO A 135 1.22 3.72 -19.02
CA PRO A 135 2.45 3.23 -19.67
C PRO A 135 3.73 4.05 -19.39
N THR A 136 3.56 5.29 -18.92
CA THR A 136 4.63 6.24 -18.60
C THR A 136 4.79 6.51 -17.09
N ALA A 137 3.92 5.98 -16.23
CA ALA A 137 3.77 6.42 -14.85
C ALA A 137 4.30 5.38 -13.83
N SER A 138 5.63 5.27 -13.69
CA SER A 138 6.19 4.50 -12.58
C SER A 138 6.28 5.35 -11.30
N PHE A 139 5.45 5.06 -10.29
CA PHE A 139 5.62 5.61 -8.93
C PHE A 139 6.78 4.94 -8.16
N ALA A 140 7.75 4.33 -8.87
CA ALA A 140 8.88 3.65 -8.28
C ALA A 140 9.69 4.58 -7.37
N GLY A 141 9.88 4.16 -6.11
CA GLY A 141 10.68 4.86 -5.12
C GLY A 141 10.05 6.11 -4.51
N GLN A 142 8.75 6.34 -4.71
CA GLN A 142 8.03 7.52 -4.23
C GLN A 142 7.28 7.32 -2.91
N GLN A 143 7.05 6.06 -2.53
CA GLN A 143 6.17 5.69 -1.42
C GLN A 143 6.91 4.85 -0.37
N ASP A 144 6.42 4.90 0.87
CA ASP A 144 7.09 4.25 1.98
C ASP A 144 6.93 2.72 1.93
N THR A 145 7.99 2.04 2.34
CA THR A 145 8.02 0.60 2.60
C THR A 145 8.51 0.38 4.02
N PHE A 146 7.77 -0.42 4.78
CA PHE A 146 8.10 -0.76 6.17
C PHE A 146 8.49 -2.23 6.23
N LEU A 147 9.69 -2.52 6.73
CA LEU A 147 10.25 -3.88 6.77
C LEU A 147 10.37 -4.36 8.21
N ASN A 148 10.44 -5.68 8.39
CA ASN A 148 10.58 -6.34 9.69
C ASN A 148 9.48 -5.99 10.69
N ILE A 149 8.24 -5.88 10.20
CA ILE A 149 7.07 -5.58 11.02
C ILE A 149 6.60 -6.86 11.72
N SER A 150 6.40 -6.80 13.03
CA SER A 150 5.91 -7.94 13.81
C SER A 150 5.03 -7.44 14.96
N GLY A 151 3.94 -8.15 15.21
CA GLY A 151 2.93 -7.80 16.22
C GLY A 151 1.82 -6.88 15.69
N ASP A 152 0.61 -7.15 16.18
CA ASP A 152 -0.64 -6.53 15.75
C ASP A 152 -0.59 -5.00 15.72
N ALA A 153 -0.20 -4.37 16.83
CA ALA A 153 -0.16 -2.91 16.94
C ALA A 153 0.85 -2.27 15.98
N VAL A 154 1.99 -2.92 15.75
CA VAL A 154 3.04 -2.42 14.85
C VAL A 154 2.59 -2.55 13.39
N LEU A 155 1.88 -3.63 13.05
CA LEU A 155 1.28 -3.81 11.73
C LEU A 155 0.24 -2.72 11.43
N LEU A 156 -0.70 -2.49 12.34
CA LEU A 156 -1.73 -1.46 12.16
C LEU A 156 -1.12 -0.05 12.04
N ASP A 157 -0.09 0.26 12.82
CA ASP A 157 0.64 1.53 12.72
C ASP A 157 1.37 1.65 11.37
N ALA A 158 2.04 0.59 10.92
CA ALA A 158 2.71 0.56 9.62
C ALA A 158 1.70 0.77 8.47
N CYS A 159 0.51 0.18 8.54
CA CYS A 159 -0.56 0.41 7.57
C CYS A 159 -1.00 1.88 7.53
N ARG A 160 -1.21 2.52 8.70
CA ARG A 160 -1.57 3.94 8.79
C ARG A 160 -0.50 4.85 8.19
N ARG A 161 0.78 4.60 8.51
CA ARG A 161 1.91 5.35 7.93
C ARG A 161 1.99 5.14 6.42
N CYS A 162 1.76 3.92 5.95
CA CYS A 162 1.75 3.60 4.52
C CYS A 162 0.65 4.38 3.78
N PHE A 163 -0.58 4.43 4.31
CA PHE A 163 -1.64 5.27 3.74
C PHE A 163 -1.28 6.76 3.72
N ALA A 164 -0.68 7.28 4.80
CA ALA A 164 -0.22 8.66 4.83
C ALA A 164 0.89 8.94 3.79
N SER A 165 1.73 7.94 3.46
CA SER A 165 2.82 8.10 2.48
C SER A 165 2.35 8.45 1.07
N LEU A 166 1.06 8.31 0.76
CA LEU A 166 0.49 8.81 -0.50
C LEU A 166 0.69 10.32 -0.66
N PHE A 167 0.82 11.07 0.43
CA PHE A 167 1.02 12.52 0.44
C PHE A 167 2.42 12.92 0.88
N THR A 168 3.45 12.10 0.62
CA THR A 168 4.84 12.61 0.65
C THR A 168 5.03 13.71 -0.38
N ASP A 169 5.94 14.64 -0.11
CA ASP A 169 6.20 15.79 -0.99
C ASP A 169 6.58 15.30 -2.40
N ARG A 170 7.38 14.24 -2.46
CA ARG A 170 7.81 13.59 -3.69
C ARG A 170 6.65 12.93 -4.45
N ALA A 171 5.70 12.29 -3.75
CA ALA A 171 4.52 11.69 -4.36
C ALA A 171 3.50 12.74 -4.85
N ILE A 172 3.36 13.86 -4.12
CA ILE A 172 2.53 15.00 -4.54
C ILE A 172 3.10 15.61 -5.82
N HIS A 173 4.38 16.01 -5.80
CA HIS A 173 5.05 16.60 -6.95
C HIS A 173 4.96 15.69 -8.19
N TYR A 174 5.23 14.40 -8.01
CA TYR A 174 5.11 13.42 -9.10
C TYR A 174 3.70 13.38 -9.71
N ARG A 175 2.64 13.44 -8.89
CA ARG A 175 1.27 13.49 -9.42
C ARG A 175 1.02 14.76 -10.22
N ILE A 176 1.55 15.90 -9.79
CA ILE A 176 1.42 17.17 -10.52
C ILE A 176 2.12 17.07 -11.88
N ASP A 177 3.37 16.57 -11.92
CA ASP A 177 4.13 16.41 -13.16
C ASP A 177 3.43 15.51 -14.18
N GLN A 178 2.72 14.47 -13.69
CA GLN A 178 1.96 13.54 -14.52
C GLN A 178 0.53 14.02 -14.82
N GLY A 179 0.09 15.15 -14.26
CA GLY A 179 -1.26 15.67 -14.44
C GLY A 179 -2.35 14.83 -13.75
N PHE A 180 -2.01 14.09 -12.69
CA PHE A 180 -2.97 13.30 -11.91
C PHE A 180 -3.65 14.14 -10.84
N ASP A 181 -4.98 14.03 -10.80
CA ASP A 181 -5.76 14.48 -9.66
C ASP A 181 -5.36 13.69 -8.40
N HIS A 182 -4.94 14.41 -7.36
CA HIS A 182 -4.54 13.85 -6.08
C HIS A 182 -5.62 12.98 -5.42
N PHE A 183 -6.89 13.24 -5.71
CA PHE A 183 -8.02 12.59 -5.07
C PHE A 183 -8.62 11.43 -5.89
N GLN A 184 -8.19 11.28 -7.16
CA GLN A 184 -8.53 10.10 -7.96
C GLN A 184 -7.61 8.91 -7.68
N VAL A 185 -6.42 9.16 -7.12
CA VAL A 185 -5.46 8.12 -6.76
C VAL A 185 -5.82 7.55 -5.39
N ALA A 186 -6.04 6.24 -5.33
CA ALA A 186 -6.17 5.51 -4.07
C ALA A 186 -4.93 4.64 -3.84
N LEU A 187 -4.65 4.37 -2.56
CA LEU A 187 -3.55 3.51 -2.17
C LEU A 187 -4.06 2.16 -1.68
N SER A 188 -3.47 1.10 -2.21
CA SER A 188 -3.54 -0.25 -1.65
C SER A 188 -2.22 -0.59 -0.96
N ILE A 189 -2.26 -1.52 -0.02
CA ILE A 189 -1.09 -1.94 0.76
C ILE A 189 -0.90 -3.44 0.59
N GLY A 190 0.27 -3.87 0.11
CA GLY A 190 0.71 -5.26 0.17
C GLY A 190 1.34 -5.57 1.52
N VAL A 191 0.82 -6.55 2.23
CA VAL A 191 1.37 -7.10 3.47
C VAL A 191 1.84 -8.52 3.17
N MET A 192 3.15 -8.76 3.25
CA MET A 192 3.73 -10.03 2.84
C MET A 192 4.81 -10.50 3.79
N LYS A 193 5.04 -11.81 3.83
CA LYS A 193 6.15 -12.40 4.58
C LYS A 193 7.47 -11.74 4.20
N MET A 194 8.24 -11.32 5.21
CA MET A 194 9.59 -10.80 5.01
C MET A 194 10.57 -11.93 4.66
N VAL A 195 11.42 -11.67 3.67
CA VAL A 195 12.54 -12.57 3.32
C VAL A 195 13.76 -12.15 4.12
N ARG A 196 14.48 -13.10 4.73
CA ARG A 196 15.70 -12.86 5.51
C ARG A 196 16.94 -12.61 4.64
N SER A 197 16.85 -11.66 3.73
CA SER A 197 17.98 -11.23 2.89
C SER A 197 19.07 -10.53 3.70
N ASP A 198 18.76 -10.07 4.92
CA ASP A 198 19.72 -9.57 5.91
C ASP A 198 20.78 -10.63 6.31
N LEU A 199 20.45 -11.91 6.16
CA LEU A 199 21.36 -13.03 6.42
C LEU A 199 22.12 -13.50 5.16
N ALA A 200 21.85 -12.92 4.00
CA ALA A 200 22.41 -13.34 2.73
C ALA A 200 22.56 -12.17 1.74
N ALA A 201 21.80 -12.18 0.64
CA ALA A 201 21.88 -11.17 -0.41
C ALA A 201 20.50 -10.91 -1.04
N SER A 202 20.38 -9.74 -1.68
CA SER A 202 19.24 -9.33 -2.50
C SER A 202 19.74 -8.56 -3.72
N GLY A 203 18.96 -8.54 -4.80
CA GLY A 203 19.32 -7.82 -6.03
C GLY A 203 18.13 -7.56 -6.94
N VAL A 204 18.38 -6.85 -8.03
CA VAL A 204 17.42 -6.57 -9.11
C VAL A 204 17.96 -7.19 -10.38
N MET A 205 17.07 -7.74 -11.21
CA MET A 205 17.42 -8.35 -12.49
C MET A 205 16.56 -7.74 -13.59
N PHE A 206 17.19 -7.45 -14.72
CA PHE A 206 16.52 -7.02 -15.94
C PHE A 206 16.66 -8.14 -16.98
N SER A 207 15.57 -8.41 -17.72
CA SER A 207 15.58 -9.43 -18.76
C SER A 207 16.20 -8.95 -20.09
N LEU A 208 16.56 -7.66 -20.16
CA LEU A 208 17.13 -6.96 -21.30
C LEU A 208 18.21 -5.99 -20.77
N ASP A 209 19.21 -5.69 -21.62
CA ASP A 209 20.29 -4.72 -21.36
C ASP A 209 19.85 -3.29 -21.74
#